data_AF-A0A0F9GXK4-F1
#
_entry.id   AF-A0A0F9GXK4-F1
#
_cell.length_a   1.000
_cell.length_b   1.000
_cell.length_c   1.000
_cell.angle_alpha   90.00
_cell.angle_beta   90.00
_cell.angle_gamma   90.00
#
_symmetry.space_group_name_H-M   'P 1'
#
loop_
_entity.id
_entity.type
_entity.pdbx_description
1 polymer ?
#
loop_
_entity_poly.entity_id
_entity_poly.type
_entity_poly.pdbx_seq_one_letter_code
_entity_poly.pdbx_strand_id
1 'polypeptide(L)'
;MIDRIIERVVSTEVQHRQMQIAYFAEREKVGPVPAPTVWQPKMESEAGKLVAVYVEPGAAHLVFGDEVAPSEALDTQYREVRKKVFGRIHDVESVEIIAAGDEGDQIRFVGNFAFLNVYETSLHWTGLEPYKDNIFSETWNHMLSAGGKWGNVIRGGYRKVELPVLEGDRAAAEGWSPSE
;
A
#
# COMPACT_ATOMS: atom_id res chain seq x y z
N MET A 1 -10.57 18.26 21.21
CA MET A 1 -9.11 18.18 20.97
C MET A 1 -8.78 16.94 20.15
N ILE A 2 -9.33 15.78 20.54
CA ILE A 2 -9.24 14.51 19.78
C ILE A 2 -9.81 14.65 18.36
N ASP A 3 -10.98 15.28 18.20
CA ASP A 3 -11.62 15.42 16.87
C ASP A 3 -10.73 16.16 15.85
N ARG A 4 -10.07 17.24 16.26
CA ARG A 4 -9.09 17.96 15.41
C ARG A 4 -7.88 17.12 15.04
N ILE A 5 -7.44 16.20 15.91
CA ILE A 5 -6.33 15.29 15.61
C ILE A 5 -6.80 14.27 14.58
N ILE A 6 -8.00 13.70 14.76
CA ILE A 6 -8.59 12.75 13.82
C ILE A 6 -8.80 13.42 12.45
N GLU A 7 -9.39 14.60 12.40
CA GLU A 7 -9.57 15.38 11.16
C GLU A 7 -8.25 15.60 10.43
N ARG A 8 -7.17 15.92 11.16
CA ARG A 8 -5.86 16.14 10.57
C ARG A 8 -5.23 14.86 10.03
N VAL A 9 -5.35 13.75 10.76
CA VAL A 9 -4.90 12.43 10.30
C VAL A 9 -5.65 12.09 9.01
N VAL A 10 -6.97 12.11 9.03
CA VAL A 10 -7.82 11.80 7.88
C VAL A 10 -7.51 12.69 6.68
N SER A 11 -7.32 14.00 6.89
CA SER A 11 -6.95 14.91 5.79
C SER A 11 -5.58 14.60 5.21
N THR A 12 -4.62 14.17 6.03
CA THR A 12 -3.27 13.81 5.60
C THR A 12 -3.32 12.53 4.75
N GLU A 13 -4.04 11.51 5.22
CA GLU A 13 -4.27 10.26 4.50
C GLU A 13 -4.92 10.50 3.13
N VAL A 14 -5.97 11.33 3.07
CA VAL A 14 -6.65 11.68 1.81
C VAL A 14 -5.69 12.36 0.84
N GLN A 15 -4.87 13.30 1.33
CA GLN A 15 -3.88 13.99 0.50
C GLN A 15 -2.83 13.01 -0.06
N HIS A 16 -2.35 12.07 0.74
CA HIS A 16 -1.37 11.08 0.29
C HIS A 16 -1.94 10.14 -0.78
N ARG A 17 -3.17 9.67 -0.61
CA ARG A 17 -3.85 8.85 -1.61
C ARG A 17 -4.07 9.60 -2.92
N GLN A 18 -4.53 10.86 -2.85
CA GLN A 18 -4.69 11.70 -4.03
C GLN A 18 -3.36 11.95 -4.74
N MET A 19 -2.29 12.17 -3.99
CA MET A 19 -0.93 12.32 -4.53
C MET A 19 -0.48 11.05 -5.27
N GLN A 20 -0.67 9.86 -4.70
CA GLN A 20 -0.36 8.61 -5.40
C GLN A 20 -1.19 8.42 -6.66
N ILE A 21 -2.51 8.67 -6.60
CA ILE A 21 -3.39 8.57 -7.76
C ILE A 21 -2.88 9.48 -8.89
N ALA A 22 -2.58 10.74 -8.58
CA ALA A 22 -2.03 11.68 -9.56
C ALA A 22 -0.68 11.20 -10.13
N TYR A 23 0.24 10.80 -9.26
CA TYR A 23 1.56 10.34 -9.66
C TYR A 23 1.50 9.16 -10.63
N PHE A 24 0.74 8.11 -10.30
CA PHE A 24 0.65 6.92 -11.14
C PHE A 24 -0.23 7.10 -12.38
N ALA A 25 -1.12 8.10 -12.40
CA ALA A 25 -1.84 8.48 -13.60
C ALA A 25 -0.95 9.22 -14.62
N GLU A 26 0.01 10.02 -14.15
CA GLU A 26 0.83 10.89 -15.00
C GLU A 26 2.19 10.30 -15.36
N ARG A 27 2.70 9.33 -14.59
CA ARG A 27 4.01 8.73 -14.85
C ARG A 27 4.07 8.04 -16.23
N GLU A 28 5.28 7.93 -16.77
CA GLU A 28 5.51 7.14 -17.96
C GLU A 28 5.45 5.63 -17.65
N LYS A 29 4.74 4.86 -18.48
CA LYS A 29 4.55 3.41 -18.32
C LYS A 29 5.65 2.64 -19.06
N VAL A 30 6.86 2.65 -18.51
CA VAL A 30 8.06 2.04 -19.10
C VAL A 30 8.61 0.92 -18.21
N GLY A 31 9.40 0.03 -18.81
CA GLY A 31 10.04 -1.09 -18.11
C GLY A 31 9.24 -2.40 -18.21
N PRO A 32 9.73 -3.48 -17.57
CA PRO A 32 9.03 -4.75 -17.54
C PRO A 32 7.74 -4.66 -16.72
N VAL A 33 6.77 -5.53 -17.03
CA VAL A 33 5.63 -5.78 -16.15
C VAL A 33 6.13 -6.66 -14.99
N PRO A 34 6.04 -6.18 -13.74
CA PRO A 34 6.59 -6.91 -12.60
C PRO A 34 5.71 -8.11 -12.21
N ALA A 35 6.32 -9.10 -11.57
CA ALA A 35 5.63 -10.22 -10.93
C ALA A 35 6.02 -10.30 -9.44
N PRO A 36 5.57 -9.34 -8.62
CA PRO A 36 6.04 -9.23 -7.24
C PRO A 36 5.55 -10.40 -6.39
N THR A 37 6.44 -10.93 -5.56
CA THR A 37 6.07 -11.75 -4.41
C THR A 37 5.66 -10.83 -3.27
N VAL A 38 4.41 -10.94 -2.82
CA VAL A 38 3.90 -10.08 -1.74
C VAL A 38 3.82 -10.82 -0.42
N TRP A 39 4.21 -10.12 0.64
CA TRP A 39 4.26 -10.61 2.00
C TRP A 39 3.45 -9.71 2.92
N GLN A 40 2.66 -10.31 3.80
CA GLN A 40 1.95 -9.56 4.85
C GLN A 40 2.27 -10.10 6.25
N PRO A 41 2.17 -9.28 7.31
CA PRO A 41 2.40 -9.73 8.68
C PRO A 41 1.42 -10.84 9.05
N LYS A 42 1.88 -11.89 9.75
CA LYS A 42 0.98 -12.98 10.19
C LYS A 42 -0.10 -12.50 11.17
N MET A 43 0.17 -11.43 11.91
CA MET A 43 -0.74 -10.84 12.88
C MET A 43 -1.27 -9.49 12.40
N GLU A 44 -2.31 -9.54 11.58
CA GLU A 44 -3.07 -8.39 11.10
C GLU A 44 -4.57 -8.73 11.00
N SER A 45 -5.41 -7.73 10.74
CA SER A 45 -6.86 -7.93 10.56
C SER A 45 -7.16 -8.66 9.25
N GLU A 46 -8.10 -9.61 9.29
CA GLU A 46 -8.61 -10.30 8.10
C GLU A 46 -9.19 -9.32 7.06
N ALA A 47 -9.80 -8.22 7.52
CA ALA A 47 -10.36 -7.20 6.64
C ALA A 47 -9.28 -6.41 5.89
N GLY A 48 -8.10 -6.23 6.48
CA GLY A 48 -6.95 -5.52 5.88
C GLY A 48 -6.09 -6.40 4.98
N LYS A 49 -6.54 -7.61 4.64
CA LYS A 49 -5.77 -8.50 3.78
C LYS A 49 -5.64 -7.92 2.38
N LEU A 50 -4.50 -8.18 1.75
CA LEU A 50 -4.33 -8.00 0.33
C LEU A 50 -5.33 -8.92 -0.39
N VAL A 51 -5.98 -8.42 -1.43
CA VAL A 51 -7.04 -9.13 -2.18
C VAL A 51 -6.76 -9.20 -3.68
N ALA A 52 -5.95 -8.30 -4.22
CA ALA A 52 -5.49 -8.33 -5.60
C ALA A 52 -4.19 -7.55 -5.75
N VAL A 53 -3.44 -7.86 -6.81
CA VAL A 53 -2.33 -7.04 -7.28
C VAL A 53 -2.56 -6.73 -8.75
N TYR A 54 -2.57 -5.46 -9.11
CA TYR A 54 -2.58 -5.02 -10.50
C TYR A 54 -1.17 -4.62 -10.90
N VAL A 55 -0.75 -4.99 -12.10
CA VAL A 55 0.59 -4.69 -12.62
C VAL A 55 0.51 -4.04 -13.99
N GLU A 56 1.41 -3.09 -14.21
CA GLU A 56 1.64 -2.41 -15.47
C GLU A 56 3.14 -2.17 -15.64
N PRO A 57 3.64 -1.79 -16.83
CA PRO A 57 5.06 -1.55 -17.05
C PRO A 57 5.68 -0.63 -15.98
N GLY A 58 6.64 -1.15 -15.22
CA GLY A 58 7.35 -0.42 -14.17
C GLY A 58 6.53 -0.08 -12.92
N ALA A 59 5.38 -0.73 -12.66
CA ALA A 59 4.64 -0.52 -11.41
C ALA A 59 3.79 -1.72 -10.98
N ALA A 60 3.52 -1.77 -9.67
CA ALA A 60 2.55 -2.66 -9.07
C ALA A 60 1.61 -1.87 -8.15
N HIS A 61 0.34 -2.25 -8.14
CA HIS A 61 -0.73 -1.64 -7.35
C HIS A 61 -1.39 -2.72 -6.49
N LEU A 62 -1.14 -2.63 -5.19
CA LEU A 62 -1.57 -3.57 -4.19
C LEU A 62 -2.95 -3.15 -3.69
N VAL A 63 -3.95 -4.01 -3.84
CA VAL A 63 -5.31 -3.77 -3.34
C VAL A 63 -5.51 -4.50 -2.03
N PHE A 64 -5.81 -3.77 -0.96
CA PHE A 64 -6.16 -4.30 0.35
C PHE A 64 -7.66 -4.20 0.55
N GLY A 65 -8.30 -5.25 1.06
CA GLY A 65 -9.76 -5.31 1.22
C GLY A 65 -10.32 -4.16 2.06
N ASP A 66 -9.51 -3.62 2.95
CA ASP A 66 -9.83 -2.47 3.80
C ASP A 66 -8.54 -1.87 4.39
N GLU A 67 -8.64 -0.72 5.04
CA GLU A 67 -7.62 -0.16 5.94
C GLU A 67 -8.24 -0.01 7.32
N VAL A 68 -7.76 -0.80 8.29
CA VAL A 68 -8.37 -0.90 9.61
C VAL A 68 -7.52 -0.13 10.63
N ALA A 69 -8.01 1.03 11.05
CA ALA A 69 -7.30 1.84 12.02
C ALA A 69 -7.27 1.17 13.41
N PRO A 70 -6.23 1.42 14.22
CA PRO A 70 -6.05 0.76 15.52
C PRO A 70 -7.09 1.16 16.58
N SER A 71 -7.89 2.20 16.31
CA SER A 71 -8.99 2.67 17.17
C SER A 71 -10.29 2.69 16.38
N GLU A 72 -11.34 2.09 16.94
CA GLU A 72 -12.68 2.02 16.33
C GLU A 72 -13.25 3.41 15.96
N ALA A 73 -13.01 4.41 16.80
CA ALA A 73 -13.46 5.78 16.55
C ALA A 73 -12.77 6.41 15.34
N LEU A 74 -11.46 6.18 15.20
CA LEU A 74 -10.69 6.64 14.04
C LEU A 74 -11.09 5.84 12.78
N ASP A 75 -11.22 4.53 12.92
CA ASP A 75 -11.57 3.61 11.82
C ASP A 75 -12.93 3.97 11.20
N THR A 76 -13.94 4.21 12.03
CA THR A 76 -15.29 4.58 11.58
C THR A 76 -15.27 5.89 10.78
N GLN A 77 -14.68 6.95 11.34
CA GLN A 77 -14.61 8.25 10.66
C GLN A 77 -13.81 8.17 9.36
N TYR A 78 -12.72 7.41 9.37
CA TYR A 78 -11.86 7.29 8.21
C TYR A 78 -12.51 6.47 7.10
N ARG A 79 -13.21 5.37 7.41
CA ARG A 79 -14.05 4.62 6.45
C ARG A 79 -15.11 5.51 5.81
N GLU A 80 -15.82 6.32 6.60
CA GLU A 80 -16.82 7.26 6.10
C GLU A 80 -16.22 8.25 5.10
N VAL A 81 -15.05 8.82 5.43
CA VAL A 81 -14.36 9.76 4.55
C VAL A 81 -13.87 9.06 3.28
N ARG A 82 -13.28 7.86 3.37
CA ARG A 82 -12.83 7.10 2.18
C ARG A 82 -14.00 6.78 1.25
N LYS A 83 -15.13 6.34 1.81
CA LYS A 83 -16.35 6.09 1.04
C LYS A 83 -16.89 7.37 0.39
N LYS A 84 -16.84 8.50 1.08
CA LYS A 84 -17.32 9.79 0.56
C LYS A 84 -16.41 10.38 -0.53
N VAL A 85 -15.09 10.27 -0.37
CA VAL A 85 -14.10 10.89 -1.26
C VAL A 85 -13.77 10.00 -2.45
N PHE A 86 -13.59 8.70 -2.21
CA PHE A 86 -13.14 7.74 -3.24
C PHE A 86 -14.24 6.79 -3.71
N GLY A 87 -15.42 6.78 -3.06
CA GLY A 87 -16.50 5.85 -3.40
C GLY A 87 -16.30 4.42 -2.91
N ARG A 88 -15.21 4.15 -2.18
CA ARG A 88 -14.75 2.82 -1.77
C ARG A 88 -14.17 2.80 -0.36
N ILE A 89 -14.06 1.61 0.22
CA ILE A 89 -13.39 1.38 1.52
C ILE A 89 -12.16 0.50 1.42
N HIS A 90 -11.99 -0.26 0.33
CA HIS A 90 -10.73 -0.95 0.08
C HIS A 90 -9.61 0.09 0.00
N ASP A 91 -8.39 -0.33 0.26
CA ASP A 91 -7.22 0.50 0.11
C ASP A 91 -6.41 0.08 -1.11
N VAL A 92 -5.67 1.02 -1.70
CA VAL A 92 -4.76 0.70 -2.80
C VAL A 92 -3.46 1.44 -2.55
N GLU A 93 -2.36 0.71 -2.59
CA GLU A 93 -1.00 1.23 -2.45
C GLU A 93 -0.19 0.91 -3.70
N SER A 94 0.55 1.90 -4.21
CA SER A 94 1.31 1.72 -5.45
C SER A 94 2.80 1.85 -5.24
N VAL A 95 3.56 1.10 -6.02
CA VAL A 95 5.02 1.17 -6.08
C VAL A 95 5.47 1.29 -7.52
N GLU A 96 6.56 2.01 -7.73
CA GLU A 96 7.23 2.11 -9.02
C GLU A 96 8.49 1.23 -8.97
N ILE A 97 8.71 0.46 -10.03
CA ILE A 97 9.86 -0.42 -10.20
C ILE A 97 10.72 0.17 -11.31
N ILE A 98 11.96 0.48 -10.95
CA ILE A 98 12.92 1.19 -11.77
C ILE A 98 14.00 0.20 -12.15
N ALA A 99 14.09 -0.12 -13.44
CA ALA A 99 15.18 -0.92 -13.96
C ALA A 99 16.49 -0.12 -13.82
N ALA A 100 17.45 -0.63 -13.05
CA ALA A 100 18.70 0.08 -12.77
C ALA A 100 19.94 -0.60 -13.37
N GLY A 101 19.77 -1.27 -14.52
CA GLY A 101 20.87 -1.88 -15.27
C GLY A 101 21.73 -2.81 -14.41
N ASP A 102 23.04 -2.59 -14.41
CA ASP A 102 24.02 -3.42 -13.71
C ASP A 102 23.95 -3.30 -12.16
N GLU A 103 23.24 -2.32 -11.62
CA GLU A 103 23.11 -2.09 -10.17
C GLU A 103 21.94 -2.88 -9.55
N GLY A 104 21.14 -3.55 -10.38
CA GLY A 104 19.95 -4.29 -9.99
C GLY A 104 18.74 -3.38 -9.76
N ASP A 105 17.54 -3.89 -10.07
CA ASP A 105 16.31 -3.11 -10.03
C ASP A 105 16.08 -2.45 -8.67
N GLN A 106 15.44 -1.28 -8.69
CA GLN A 106 15.06 -0.52 -7.50
C GLN A 106 13.55 -0.39 -7.43
N ILE A 107 13.03 -0.25 -6.22
CA ILE A 107 11.62 0.00 -5.96
C ILE A 107 11.47 1.33 -5.23
N ARG A 108 10.65 2.21 -5.80
CA ARG A 108 10.27 3.50 -5.24
C ARG A 108 8.88 3.39 -4.62
N PHE A 109 8.82 3.71 -3.34
CA PHE A 109 7.61 3.78 -2.54
C PHE A 109 7.15 5.24 -2.51
N VAL A 110 6.02 5.56 -3.14
CA VAL A 110 5.56 6.95 -3.31
C VAL A 110 4.56 7.28 -2.20
N GLY A 111 5.04 7.90 -1.13
CA GLY A 111 4.22 8.24 0.04
C GLY A 111 3.90 7.05 0.95
N ASN A 112 4.23 5.81 0.57
CA ASN A 112 3.92 4.60 1.34
C ASN A 112 5.16 3.84 1.81
N PHE A 113 6.29 4.52 1.98
CA PHE A 113 7.51 3.87 2.47
C PHE A 113 7.47 3.61 3.99
N ALA A 114 7.56 2.34 4.38
CA ALA A 114 7.74 1.95 5.77
C ALA A 114 9.19 2.23 6.19
N PHE A 115 9.48 3.43 6.69
CA PHE A 115 10.83 3.78 7.14
C PHE A 115 11.10 3.25 8.56
N LEU A 116 10.89 4.09 9.58
CA LEU A 116 10.98 3.75 11.01
C LEU A 116 9.61 3.53 11.64
N ASN A 117 8.57 3.43 10.81
CA ASN A 117 7.20 3.22 11.24
C ASN A 117 7.12 1.93 12.08
N VAL A 118 6.59 2.05 13.30
CA VAL A 118 6.02 0.89 13.99
C VAL A 118 4.62 0.64 13.43
N TYR A 119 4.09 -0.57 13.60
CA TYR A 119 2.85 -1.00 12.97
C TYR A 119 1.71 0.01 13.14
N GLU A 120 1.64 0.69 14.29
CA GLU A 120 0.59 1.62 14.71
C GLU A 120 0.72 3.06 14.14
N THR A 121 1.79 3.42 13.45
CA THR A 121 2.02 4.80 12.96
C THR A 121 1.49 5.06 11.55
N SER A 122 0.84 6.21 11.31
CA SER A 122 0.38 6.64 9.96
C SER A 122 1.30 7.68 9.29
N LEU A 123 2.60 7.66 9.60
CA LEU A 123 3.56 8.56 8.96
C LEU A 123 3.86 8.10 7.53
N HIS A 124 3.60 8.97 6.56
CA HIS A 124 3.82 8.69 5.14
C HIS A 124 5.18 9.21 4.69
N TRP A 125 5.97 8.35 4.06
CA TRP A 125 7.31 8.66 3.55
C TRP A 125 7.43 8.22 2.10
N THR A 126 8.33 8.88 1.36
CA THR A 126 8.79 8.38 0.06
C THR A 126 10.18 7.79 0.23
N GLY A 127 10.43 6.63 -0.35
CA GLY A 127 11.69 5.91 -0.19
C GLY A 127 12.06 5.09 -1.41
N LEU A 128 13.32 4.66 -1.43
CA LEU A 128 13.91 3.84 -2.48
C LEU A 128 14.65 2.69 -1.82
N GLU A 129 14.36 1.46 -2.21
CA GLU A 129 15.09 0.27 -1.72
C GLU A 129 15.51 -0.60 -2.92
N PRO A 130 16.56 -1.44 -2.77
CA PRO A 130 16.87 -2.47 -3.76
C PRO A 130 15.70 -3.44 -3.91
N TYR A 131 15.28 -3.68 -5.15
CA TYR A 131 14.17 -4.57 -5.47
C TYR A 131 14.69 -5.97 -5.80
N LYS A 132 14.12 -6.96 -5.14
CA LYS A 132 14.42 -8.39 -5.35
C LYS A 132 13.14 -9.18 -5.53
N ASP A 133 12.19 -8.63 -6.28
CA ASP A 133 10.86 -9.23 -6.51
C ASP A 133 10.01 -9.40 -5.25
N ASN A 134 10.31 -8.68 -4.16
CA ASN A 134 9.58 -8.80 -2.91
C ASN A 134 8.99 -7.45 -2.49
N ILE A 135 7.74 -7.48 -2.04
CA ILE A 135 7.04 -6.34 -1.44
C ILE A 135 6.43 -6.82 -0.12
N PHE A 136 6.70 -6.10 0.95
CA PHE A 136 6.21 -6.39 2.30
C PHE A 136 5.25 -5.28 2.71
N SER A 137 4.06 -5.65 3.18
CA SER A 137 3.21 -4.75 3.96
C SER A 137 3.66 -4.75 5.42
N GLU A 138 3.73 -3.57 6.04
CA GLU A 138 4.44 -3.38 7.31
C GLU A 138 3.57 -2.85 8.45
N THR A 139 2.52 -2.08 8.13
CA THR A 139 1.70 -1.34 9.11
C THR A 139 0.21 -1.53 8.83
N TRP A 140 -0.65 -1.10 9.76
CA TRP A 140 -2.11 -1.18 9.57
C TRP A 140 -2.62 -0.31 8.41
N ASN A 141 -1.90 0.77 8.09
CA ASN A 141 -2.17 1.65 6.96
C ASN A 141 -1.36 1.25 5.70
N HIS A 142 -0.92 0.00 5.63
CA HIS A 142 -0.25 -0.63 4.48
C HIS A 142 1.00 0.07 3.96
N MET A 143 1.79 0.67 4.84
CA MET A 143 3.14 1.11 4.46
C MET A 143 3.96 -0.10 4.00
N LEU A 144 4.81 0.10 3.00
CA LEU A 144 5.48 -0.95 2.25
C LEU A 144 7.01 -0.89 2.39
N SER A 145 7.65 -2.06 2.26
CA SER A 145 9.11 -2.18 2.11
C SER A 145 9.47 -3.31 1.15
N ALA A 146 10.75 -3.42 0.77
CA ALA A 146 11.29 -4.48 -0.08
C ALA A 146 12.04 -5.56 0.73
N GLY A 147 12.34 -5.30 2.01
CA GLY A 147 13.18 -6.15 2.85
C GLY A 147 12.49 -6.80 4.05
N GLY A 148 11.27 -6.37 4.40
CA GLY A 148 10.63 -6.74 5.65
C GLY A 148 11.25 -6.00 6.84
N LYS A 149 10.45 -5.53 7.80
CA LYS A 149 10.95 -4.94 9.06
C LYS A 149 11.02 -5.94 10.21
N TRP A 150 12.01 -5.72 11.07
CA TRP A 150 12.27 -6.53 12.27
C TRP A 150 11.09 -6.52 13.25
N GLY A 151 10.32 -5.44 13.31
CA GLY A 151 9.14 -5.33 14.19
C GLY A 151 8.11 -6.42 13.90
N ASN A 152 7.83 -6.68 12.62
CA ASN A 152 6.91 -7.75 12.21
C ASN A 152 7.52 -9.15 12.38
N VAL A 153 8.84 -9.29 12.25
CA VAL A 153 9.53 -10.55 12.58
C VAL A 153 9.30 -10.95 14.04
N ILE A 154 9.40 -10.01 14.97
CA ILE A 154 9.12 -10.25 16.39
C ILE A 154 7.63 -10.53 16.64
N ARG A 155 6.72 -9.96 15.83
CA ARG A 155 5.27 -10.20 15.87
C ARG A 155 4.82 -11.47 15.12
N GLY A 156 5.71 -12.46 14.96
CA GLY A 156 5.38 -13.75 14.34
C GLY A 156 5.77 -13.88 12.85
N GLY A 157 6.36 -12.83 12.27
CA GLY A 157 6.88 -12.80 10.92
C GLY A 157 5.81 -12.56 9.85
N TYR A 158 6.14 -12.95 8.63
CA TYR A 158 5.30 -12.74 7.46
C TYR A 158 4.72 -14.06 6.94
N ARG A 159 3.61 -13.94 6.23
CA ARG A 159 3.11 -14.98 5.33
C ARG A 159 3.23 -14.49 3.90
N LYS A 160 3.62 -15.39 3.00
CA LYS A 160 3.47 -15.15 1.57
C LYS A 160 1.98 -15.08 1.27
N VAL A 161 1.60 -14.12 0.45
CA VAL A 161 0.21 -13.95 0.04
C VAL A 161 0.06 -14.49 -1.39
N GLU A 162 -0.85 -15.44 -1.56
CA GLU A 162 -1.17 -16.04 -2.86
C GLU A 162 -2.49 -15.44 -3.36
N LEU A 163 -2.38 -14.57 -4.35
CA LEU A 163 -3.50 -13.80 -4.90
C LEU A 163 -3.35 -13.66 -6.41
N PRO A 164 -4.44 -13.33 -7.11
CA PRO A 164 -4.36 -13.00 -8.52
C PRO A 164 -3.46 -11.76 -8.75
N VAL A 165 -2.51 -11.92 -9.67
CA VAL A 165 -1.78 -10.82 -10.30
C VAL A 165 -2.48 -10.54 -11.62
N LEU A 166 -3.06 -9.36 -11.73
CA LEU A 166 -3.89 -8.93 -12.85
C LEU A 166 -3.16 -7.85 -13.64
N GLU A 167 -3.31 -7.83 -14.95
CA GLU A 167 -2.86 -6.68 -15.73
C GLU A 167 -3.80 -5.49 -15.50
N GLY A 168 -3.23 -4.32 -15.24
CA GLY A 168 -3.98 -3.08 -15.07
C GLY A 168 -3.20 -2.01 -14.34
N ASP A 169 -3.61 -0.78 -14.55
CA ASP A 169 -2.99 0.38 -13.93
C ASP A 169 -3.63 0.72 -12.58
N ARG A 170 -3.19 1.83 -11.99
CA ARG A 170 -3.75 2.33 -10.73
C ARG A 170 -5.27 2.51 -10.82
N ALA A 171 -5.82 3.00 -11.94
CA ALA A 171 -7.25 3.20 -12.07
C ALA A 171 -8.02 1.86 -12.07
N ALA A 172 -7.46 0.81 -12.68
CA ALA A 172 -8.02 -0.54 -12.61
C ALA A 172 -8.05 -1.07 -11.16
N ALA A 173 -6.98 -0.85 -10.40
CA ALA A 173 -6.90 -1.24 -8.99
C ALA A 173 -7.90 -0.48 -8.10
N GLU A 174 -8.08 0.82 -8.37
CA GLU A 174 -9.09 1.66 -7.72
C GLU A 174 -10.52 1.15 -7.97
N GLY A 175 -10.78 0.65 -9.19
CA GLY A 175 -12.05 0.05 -9.59
C GLY A 175 -12.27 -1.39 -9.14
N TRP A 176 -11.35 -1.97 -8.36
CA TRP A 176 -11.52 -3.31 -7.83
C TRP A 176 -12.83 -3.44 -7.04
N SER A 177 -13.49 -4.57 -7.21
CA SER A 177 -14.61 -4.99 -6.39
C SER A 177 -14.46 -6.48 -6.08
N PRO A 178 -14.97 -6.95 -4.93
CA PRO A 178 -15.02 -8.37 -4.65
C PRO A 178 -15.78 -9.05 -5.79
N SER A 179 -15.16 -10.02 -6.47
CA SER A 179 -15.89 -10.91 -7.36
C SER A 179 -16.93 -11.68 -6.54
N GLU A 180 -18.18 -11.71 -6.99
CA GLU A 180 -19.25 -12.55 -6.41
C GLU A 180 -18.87 -14.04 -6.37
#